data_AF-A0A7V9B0U5-F1
#
_entry.id   AF-A0A7V9B0U5-F1
#
_cell.length_a   1.000
_cell.length_b   1.000
_cell.length_c   1.000
_cell.angle_alpha   90.00
_cell.angle_beta   90.00
_cell.angle_gamma   90.00
#
_symmetry.space_group_name_H-M   'P 1'
#
loop_
_entity.id
_entity.type
_entity.pdbx_description
1 polymer ?
#
loop_
_entity_poly.entity_id
_entity_poly.type
_entity_poly.pdbx_seq_one_letter_code
_entity_poly.pdbx_strand_id
1 'polypeptide(L)'
;MSTRTKPPVTVETLRAADDATFWELAGKCGYVRPTEIDPDQAWFWTRDWITGEIEGDWDYAEGRFTRYYSDEEFLASFEEK
;
A
#
# COMPACT_ATOMS: atom_id res chain seq x y z
N MET A 1 -1.88 3.09 -32.61
CA MET A 1 -1.67 2.92 -31.16
C MET A 1 -2.94 2.34 -30.58
N SER A 2 -2.98 1.04 -30.30
CA SER A 2 -4.15 0.38 -29.72
C SER A 2 -4.03 0.44 -28.20
N THR A 3 -4.81 1.31 -27.55
CA THR A 3 -4.89 1.32 -26.08
C THR A 3 -5.66 0.07 -25.67
N ARG A 4 -4.95 -0.95 -25.21
CA ARG A 4 -5.58 -2.10 -24.55
C ARG A 4 -6.09 -1.62 -23.19
N THR A 5 -7.29 -1.04 -23.16
CA THR A 5 -7.97 -0.70 -21.92
C THR A 5 -8.24 -2.00 -21.18
N LYS A 6 -7.50 -2.25 -20.09
CA LYS A 6 -7.80 -3.36 -19.19
C LYS A 6 -9.18 -3.10 -18.58
N PRO A 7 -10.04 -4.14 -18.45
CA PRO A 7 -11.33 -3.95 -17.81
C PRO A 7 -11.13 -3.52 -16.34
N PRO A 8 -12.01 -2.64 -15.81
CA PRO A 8 -12.01 -2.25 -14.39
C PRO A 8 -12.03 -3.51 -13.51
N VAL A 9 -11.09 -3.59 -12.56
CA VAL A 9 -11.11 -4.62 -11.52
C VAL A 9 -12.06 -4.15 -10.43
N THR A 10 -13.14 -4.88 -10.19
CA THR A 10 -14.10 -4.51 -9.15
C THR A 10 -13.61 -4.97 -7.78
N VAL A 11 -13.77 -4.09 -6.78
CA VAL A 11 -13.46 -4.38 -5.37
C VAL A 11 -14.23 -5.58 -4.80
N GLU A 12 -15.33 -5.98 -5.45
CA GLU A 12 -16.12 -7.15 -5.06
C GLU A 12 -15.39 -8.48 -5.27
N THR A 13 -14.35 -8.53 -6.11
CA THR A 13 -13.59 -9.75 -6.40
C THR A 13 -12.56 -10.12 -5.31
N LEU A 14 -12.37 -9.26 -4.30
CA LEU A 14 -11.41 -9.44 -3.20
C LEU A 14 -12.09 -9.80 -1.86
N ARG A 15 -13.25 -10.44 -1.88
CA ARG A 15 -14.05 -10.72 -0.67
C ARG A 15 -13.50 -11.90 0.15
N ALA A 16 -12.88 -11.61 1.29
CA ALA A 16 -12.86 -12.48 2.47
C ALA A 16 -13.85 -11.95 3.53
N ALA A 17 -14.35 -12.82 4.40
CA ALA A 17 -15.48 -12.54 5.30
C ALA A 17 -15.21 -11.52 6.44
N ASP A 18 -14.04 -10.87 6.50
CA ASP A 18 -13.68 -9.85 7.51
C ASP A 18 -13.34 -8.46 6.91
N ASP A 19 -13.74 -8.21 5.66
CA ASP A 19 -13.45 -6.98 4.90
C ASP A 19 -13.94 -5.69 5.61
N ALA A 20 -15.09 -5.73 6.30
CA ALA A 20 -15.62 -4.56 7.01
C ALA A 20 -14.75 -4.13 8.20
N THR A 21 -14.29 -5.08 9.02
CA THR A 21 -13.41 -4.80 10.16
C THR A 21 -12.07 -4.24 9.70
N PHE A 22 -11.53 -4.80 8.61
CA PHE A 22 -10.32 -4.29 7.99
C PHE A 22 -10.48 -2.84 7.54
N TRP A 23 -11.54 -2.51 6.77
CA TRP A 23 -11.77 -1.15 6.30
C TRP A 23 -12.14 -0.16 7.43
N GLU A 24 -12.70 -0.62 8.54
CA GLU A 24 -12.88 0.20 9.74
C GLU A 24 -11.52 0.59 10.36
N LEU A 25 -10.60 -0.39 10.49
CA LEU A 25 -9.25 -0.13 10.98
C LEU A 25 -8.47 0.77 10.01
N ALA A 26 -8.49 0.45 8.71
CA ALA A 26 -7.82 1.23 7.68
C ALA A 26 -8.35 2.68 7.66
N GLY A 27 -9.64 2.89 7.88
CA GLY A 27 -10.25 4.21 8.04
C GLY A 27 -9.69 5.02 9.21
N LYS A 28 -9.33 4.37 10.33
CA LYS A 28 -8.66 5.03 11.47
C LYS A 28 -7.24 5.49 11.11
N CYS A 29 -6.64 4.88 10.09
CA CYS A 29 -5.33 5.21 9.54
C CYS A 29 -5.40 6.10 8.27
N GLY A 30 -6.58 6.61 7.91
CA GLY A 30 -6.74 7.53 6.77
C GLY A 30 -7.06 6.88 5.42
N TYR A 31 -7.23 5.56 5.37
CA TYR A 31 -7.59 4.83 4.14
C TYR A 31 -9.10 4.70 3.97
N VAL A 32 -9.60 5.06 2.80
CA VAL A 32 -11.03 4.91 2.44
C VAL A 32 -11.14 3.88 1.33
N ARG A 33 -12.05 2.91 1.49
CA ARG A 33 -12.33 1.93 0.45
C ARG A 33 -12.81 2.63 -0.83
N PRO A 34 -12.10 2.48 -1.95
CA PRO A 34 -12.52 3.08 -3.22
C PRO A 34 -13.74 2.33 -3.78
N THR A 35 -14.62 3.07 -4.44
CA THR A 35 -15.77 2.50 -5.17
C THR A 35 -15.38 2.08 -6.59
N GLU A 36 -14.36 2.71 -7.17
CA GLU A 36 -13.80 2.43 -8.49
C GLU A 36 -12.27 2.53 -8.41
N ILE A 37 -11.57 1.61 -9.07
CA ILE A 37 -10.10 1.56 -9.08
C ILE A 37 -9.62 1.48 -10.52
N ASP A 38 -8.64 2.30 -10.87
CA ASP A 38 -7.86 2.11 -12.10
C ASP A 38 -7.20 0.72 -12.07
N PRO A 39 -7.46 -0.17 -13.05
CA PRO A 39 -6.84 -1.49 -13.13
C PRO A 39 -5.32 -1.51 -12.97
N ASP A 40 -4.63 -0.47 -13.43
CA ASP A 40 -3.17 -0.37 -13.34
C ASP A 40 -2.69 0.04 -11.93
N GLN A 41 -3.59 0.49 -11.07
CA GLN A 41 -3.35 0.84 -9.67
C GLN A 41 -4.06 -0.10 -8.67
N ALA A 42 -4.67 -1.19 -9.14
CA ALA A 42 -5.37 -2.15 -8.28
C ALA A 42 -4.46 -2.81 -7.23
N TRP A 43 -3.15 -2.89 -7.50
CA TRP A 43 -2.16 -3.45 -6.59
C TRP A 43 -2.06 -2.68 -5.26
N PHE A 44 -2.24 -1.36 -5.29
CA PHE A 44 -2.18 -0.48 -4.10
C PHE A 44 -3.33 -0.75 -3.13
N TRP A 45 -4.50 -1.13 -3.66
CA TRP A 45 -5.72 -1.32 -2.88
C TRP A 45 -5.90 -2.75 -2.37
N THR A 46 -4.84 -3.56 -2.43
CA THR A 46 -4.84 -4.89 -1.82
C THR A 46 -4.71 -4.76 -0.31
N ARG A 47 -5.30 -5.71 0.42
CA ARG A 47 -5.24 -5.73 1.89
C ARG A 47 -3.79 -5.74 2.38
N ASP A 48 -2.95 -6.55 1.76
CA ASP A 48 -1.54 -6.70 2.14
C ASP A 48 -0.78 -5.38 1.97
N TRP A 49 -1.05 -4.66 0.87
CA TRP A 49 -0.42 -3.35 0.63
C TRP A 49 -0.82 -2.33 1.69
N ILE A 50 -2.12 -2.14 1.92
CA ILE A 50 -2.62 -1.20 2.93
C ILE A 50 -2.15 -1.58 4.34
N THR A 51 -2.02 -2.88 4.65
CA THR A 51 -1.47 -3.33 5.94
C THR A 51 -0.01 -2.88 6.08
N GLY A 52 0.80 -3.05 5.03
CA GLY A 52 2.19 -2.60 5.02
C GLY A 52 2.32 -1.07 5.13
N GLU A 53 1.43 -0.31 4.49
CA GLU A 53 1.41 1.15 4.65
C GLU A 53 1.10 1.57 6.10
N ILE A 54 0.13 0.92 6.74
CA ILE A 54 -0.21 1.17 8.15
C ILE A 54 0.97 0.83 9.07
N GLU A 55 1.64 -0.30 8.82
CA GLU A 55 2.85 -0.68 9.56
C GLU A 55 3.98 0.34 9.36
N GLY A 56 4.18 0.83 8.13
CA GLY A 56 5.16 1.86 7.81
C GLY A 56 4.87 3.20 8.49
N ASP A 57 3.61 3.61 8.54
CA ASP A 57 3.18 4.82 9.26
C ASP A 57 3.47 4.71 10.77
N TRP A 58 3.24 3.54 11.37
CA TRP A 58 3.60 3.28 12.77
C TRP A 58 5.10 3.27 12.99
N ASP A 59 5.87 2.63 12.10
CA ASP A 59 7.33 2.64 12.16
C ASP A 59 7.87 4.07 12.08
N TYR A 60 7.31 4.90 11.20
CA TYR A 60 7.68 6.30 11.10
C TYR A 60 7.36 7.09 12.38
N ALA A 61 6.15 6.93 12.92
CA ALA A 61 5.71 7.60 14.15
C ALA A 61 6.54 7.18 15.38
N GLU A 62 6.97 5.93 15.44
CA GLU A 62 7.83 5.39 16.50
C GLU A 62 9.33 5.67 16.28
N GLY A 63 9.71 6.24 15.13
CA GLY A 63 11.12 6.48 14.79
C GLY A 63 11.90 5.21 14.45
N ARG A 64 11.21 4.12 14.07
CA ARG A 64 11.78 2.84 13.62
C ARG A 64 12.19 2.90 12.14
N PHE A 65 12.96 3.92 11.77
CA PHE A 65 13.47 4.08 10.40
C PHE A 65 14.90 4.59 10.39
N THR A 66 15.61 4.32 9.30
CA THR A 66 16.89 4.96 8.98
C THR A 66 16.66 5.95 7.86
N ARG A 67 17.10 7.20 8.04
CA ARG A 67 17.06 8.22 7.00
C ARG A 67 18.44 8.34 6.37
N TYR A 68 18.49 8.16 5.06
CA TYR A 68 19.64 8.47 4.23
C TYR A 68 19.39 9.80 3.51
N TYR A 69 20.44 10.60 3.34
CA TYR A 69 20.37 11.93 2.70
C TYR A 69 20.86 11.90 1.25
N SER A 70 21.33 10.74 0.79
CA SER A 70 21.73 10.51 -0.60
C SER A 70 21.55 9.04 -0.99
N ASP A 71 21.42 8.79 -2.28
CA ASP A 71 21.33 7.44 -2.82
C ASP A 71 22.65 6.69 -2.59
N GLU A 72 23.79 7.38 -2.64
CA GLU A 72 25.10 6.82 -2.33
C GLU A 72 25.18 6.31 -0.88
N GLU A 73 24.68 7.08 0.08
CA GLU A 73 24.62 6.70 1.49
C GLU A 73 23.69 5.49 1.71
N PHE A 74 22.54 5.46 1.05
CA PHE A 74 21.62 4.33 1.08
C PHE A 74 22.26 3.05 0.53
N LEU A 75 22.91 3.14 -0.64
CA LEU A 75 23.53 1.99 -1.30
C LEU A 75 24.70 1.45 -0.48
N ALA A 76 25.52 2.31 0.11
CA ALA A 76 26.64 1.90 0.97
C ALA A 76 26.17 1.07 2.17
N SER A 77 24.96 1.31 2.70
CA SER A 77 24.41 0.56 3.83
C SER A 77 24.18 -0.94 3.57
N PHE A 78 24.13 -1.35 2.30
CA PHE A 78 23.99 -2.76 1.90
C PHE A 78 25.34 -3.48 1.76
N GLU A 79 26.44 -2.76 1.62
CA GLU A 79 27.79 -3.33 1.49
C GLU A 79 28.41 -3.68 2.86
N GLU A 80 27.88 -3.12 3.95
CA GLU A 80 28.35 -3.34 5.33
C GLU A 80 27.79 -4.62 5.99
N LYS A 81 27.10 -5.50 5.26
CA LYS A 81 26.50 -6.75 5.76
C LYS A 81 27.12 -8.01 5.15
#